data_AF-A0A183DEC5-F1
#
_entry.id   AF-A0A183DEC5-F1
#
_cell.length_a   1.000
_cell.length_b   1.000
_cell.length_c   1.000
_cell.angle_alpha   90.00
_cell.angle_beta   90.00
_cell.angle_gamma   90.00
#
_symmetry.space_group_name_H-M   'P 1'
#
loop_
_entity.id
_entity.type
_entity.pdbx_description
1 polymer ?
#
loop_
_entity_poly.entity_id
_entity_poly.type
_entity_poly.pdbx_seq_one_letter_code
_entity_poly.pdbx_strand_id
1 'polypeptide(L)'
;MSTASDTYLYEKQFLLSAERGDIGSVRKLLEFYKCTDAFNINCLDPLGRSALHIAVENENIELIELLLDHNIETGDAILYAIVEENVEAVEILLEHLEKIGKFNPEVSFAAFVACALLKSCRYLLCSDALPS
;
A
#
# COMPACT_ATOMS: atom_id res chain seq x y z
N MET A 1 30.94 12.99 7.74
CA MET A 1 30.92 13.94 6.60
C MET A 1 30.68 13.09 5.36
N SER A 2 29.49 12.91 4.79
CA SER A 2 28.28 13.75 4.74
C SER A 2 27.05 12.82 4.62
N THR A 3 26.37 12.50 5.73
CA THR A 3 25.43 11.37 5.75
C THR A 3 23.99 11.72 5.35
N ALA A 4 23.69 12.99 5.05
CA ALA A 4 22.33 13.41 4.68
C ALA A 4 22.03 13.23 3.18
N SER A 5 23.03 13.40 2.31
CA SER A 5 22.86 13.30 0.86
C SER A 5 22.70 11.85 0.38
N ASP A 6 23.33 10.91 1.08
CA ASP A 6 23.31 9.50 0.68
C ASP A 6 21.96 8.85 1.03
N THR A 7 21.39 9.13 2.22
CA THR A 7 20.04 8.67 2.61
C THR A 7 18.97 9.08 1.61
N TYR A 8 18.97 10.36 1.21
CA TYR A 8 18.01 10.88 0.23
C TYR A 8 18.10 10.17 -1.14
N LEU A 9 19.31 9.81 -1.57
CA LEU A 9 19.51 9.07 -2.82
C LEU A 9 18.86 7.68 -2.77
N TYR A 10 18.95 6.99 -1.63
CA TYR A 10 18.36 5.67 -1.45
C TYR A 10 16.84 5.70 -1.32
N GLU A 11 16.29 6.67 -0.59
CA GLU A 11 14.84 6.92 -0.53
C GLU A 11 14.27 7.18 -1.93
N LYS A 12 14.95 8.03 -2.71
CA LYS A 12 14.59 8.28 -4.10
C LYS A 12 14.69 7.01 -4.95
N GLN A 13 15.75 6.22 -4.80
CA GLN A 13 15.91 4.97 -5.53
C GLN A 13 14.83 3.94 -5.17
N PHE A 14 14.42 3.90 -3.91
CA PHE A 14 13.33 3.05 -3.42
C PHE A 14 11.99 3.44 -4.07
N LEU A 15 11.63 4.71 -4.02
CA LEU A 15 10.39 5.21 -4.65
C LEU A 15 10.39 4.98 -6.17
N LEU A 16 11.51 5.22 -6.85
CA LEU A 16 11.65 4.95 -8.29
C LEU A 16 11.53 3.46 -8.63
N SER A 17 11.99 2.57 -7.73
CA SER A 17 11.86 1.12 -7.93
C SER A 17 10.41 0.67 -7.74
N ALA A 18 9.71 1.24 -6.76
CA ALA A 18 8.28 1.04 -6.55
C ALA A 18 7.44 1.55 -7.74
N GLU A 19 7.76 2.74 -8.26
CA GLU A 19 7.08 3.34 -9.43
C GLU A 19 7.23 2.47 -10.69
N ARG A 20 8.39 1.84 -10.88
CA ARG A 20 8.63 0.91 -11.98
C ARG A 20 8.00 -0.47 -11.77
N GLY A 21 7.49 -0.76 -10.58
CA GLY A 21 7.03 -2.10 -10.20
C GLY A 21 8.17 -3.13 -10.08
N ASP A 22 9.41 -2.69 -9.87
CA ASP A 22 10.56 -3.59 -9.69
C ASP A 22 10.64 -4.08 -8.24
N ILE A 23 9.85 -5.11 -7.97
CA ILE A 23 9.73 -5.76 -6.65
C ILE A 23 11.07 -6.35 -6.21
N GLY A 24 11.88 -6.85 -7.15
CA GLY A 24 13.20 -7.42 -6.85
C GLY A 24 14.17 -6.38 -6.29
N SER A 25 14.17 -5.18 -6.87
CA SER A 25 14.97 -4.06 -6.38
C SER A 25 14.43 -3.54 -5.04
N VAL A 26 13.11 -3.40 -4.89
CA VAL A 26 12.48 -2.98 -3.63
C VAL A 26 12.82 -3.94 -2.50
N ARG A 27 12.66 -5.25 -2.69
CA ARG A 27 12.99 -6.28 -1.70
C ARG A 27 14.46 -6.20 -1.27
N LYS A 28 15.38 -6.08 -2.23
CA LYS A 28 16.81 -5.95 -1.94
C LYS A 28 17.12 -4.71 -1.10
N LEU A 29 16.50 -3.57 -1.43
CA LEU A 29 16.66 -2.34 -0.66
C LEU A 29 16.12 -2.53 0.77
N LEU A 30 14.91 -3.08 0.92
CA LEU A 30 14.31 -3.34 2.23
C LEU A 30 15.14 -4.32 3.09
N GLU A 31 15.70 -5.38 2.50
CA GLU A 31 16.57 -6.33 3.20
C GLU A 31 17.90 -5.71 3.60
N PHE A 32 18.54 -4.96 2.68
CA PHE A 32 19.83 -4.32 2.92
C PHE A 32 19.76 -3.30 4.06
N TYR A 33 18.67 -2.53 4.14
CA TYR A 33 18.51 -1.47 5.12
C TYR A 33 17.82 -1.89 6.41
N LYS A 34 17.32 -3.13 6.53
CA LYS A 34 16.78 -3.66 7.79
C LYS A 34 17.77 -3.57 8.96
N CYS A 35 19.06 -3.54 8.67
CA CYS A 35 20.14 -3.44 9.65
C CYS A 35 20.69 -2.00 9.84
N THR A 36 20.12 -1.00 9.16
CA THR A 36 20.63 0.38 9.18
C THR A 36 19.49 1.35 9.48
N ASP A 37 19.55 2.06 10.62
CA ASP A 37 18.57 3.10 11.00
C ASP A 37 18.58 4.35 10.10
N ALA A 38 19.30 4.32 8.99
CA ALA A 38 19.47 5.45 8.07
C ALA A 38 18.48 5.46 6.91
N PHE A 39 17.56 4.48 6.82
CA PHE A 39 16.59 4.35 5.71
C PHE A 39 15.16 4.52 6.22
N ASN A 40 14.45 5.49 5.66
CA ASN A 40 13.04 5.69 5.94
C ASN A 40 12.17 5.00 4.87
N ILE A 41 11.49 3.91 5.27
CA ILE A 41 10.51 3.23 4.42
C ILE A 41 9.27 4.09 4.11
N ASN A 42 8.93 5.03 5.00
CA ASN A 42 7.82 5.96 4.87
C ASN A 42 8.22 7.26 4.14
N CYS A 43 9.24 7.22 3.28
CA CYS A 43 9.64 8.36 2.49
C CYS A 43 8.55 8.75 1.47
N LEU A 44 8.52 10.04 1.13
CA LEU A 44 7.51 10.64 0.24
C LEU A 44 8.17 11.23 -1.01
N ASP A 45 7.50 11.04 -2.14
CA ASP A 45 7.72 11.75 -3.40
C ASP A 45 7.49 13.27 -3.22
N PRO A 46 8.12 14.16 -4.02
CA PRO A 46 7.67 15.55 -4.22
C PRO A 46 6.15 15.81 -4.27
N LEU A 47 5.34 14.83 -4.69
CA LEU A 47 3.87 14.85 -4.73
C LEU A 47 3.21 14.44 -3.40
N GLY A 48 3.99 14.08 -2.37
CA GLY A 48 3.49 13.61 -1.08
C GLY A 48 3.05 12.15 -1.05
N ARG A 49 3.35 11.36 -2.10
CA ARG A 49 2.99 9.94 -2.19
C ARG A 49 4.07 9.06 -1.56
N SER A 50 3.66 8.06 -0.78
CA SER A 50 4.56 7.00 -0.30
C SER A 50 4.68 5.85 -1.30
N ALA A 51 5.61 4.92 -1.07
CA ALA A 51 5.72 3.71 -1.89
C ALA A 51 4.42 2.89 -1.91
N LEU A 52 3.63 2.91 -0.83
CA LEU A 52 2.34 2.23 -0.77
C LEU A 52 1.31 2.88 -1.70
N HIS A 53 1.25 4.22 -1.74
CA HIS A 53 0.38 4.94 -2.67
C HIS A 53 0.71 4.60 -4.13
N ILE A 54 2.00 4.59 -4.46
CA ILE A 54 2.49 4.23 -5.81
C ILE A 54 2.12 2.78 -6.15
N ALA A 55 2.22 1.85 -5.19
CA ALA A 55 1.84 0.46 -5.39
C ALA A 55 0.34 0.29 -5.64
N VAL A 56 -0.50 1.05 -4.95
CA VAL A 56 -1.96 1.09 -5.14
C VAL A 56 -2.34 1.66 -6.51
N GLU A 57 -1.74 2.78 -6.91
CA GLU A 57 -1.96 3.43 -8.21
C GLU A 57 -1.57 2.53 -9.38
N ASN A 58 -0.49 1.76 -9.22
CA ASN A 58 -0.02 0.80 -10.22
C ASN A 58 -0.78 -0.54 -10.17
N GLU A 59 -1.76 -0.70 -9.29
CA GLU A 59 -2.48 -1.96 -9.04
C GLU A 59 -1.53 -3.15 -8.76
N ASN A 60 -0.36 -2.86 -8.18
CA ASN A 60 0.68 -3.87 -7.96
C ASN A 60 0.48 -4.55 -6.61
N ILE A 61 -0.34 -5.59 -6.61
CA ILE A 61 -0.72 -6.35 -5.41
C ILE A 61 0.49 -6.95 -4.69
N GLU A 62 1.43 -7.55 -5.44
CA GLU A 62 2.62 -8.17 -4.85
C GLU A 62 3.51 -7.13 -4.15
N LEU A 63 3.59 -5.90 -4.70
CA LEU A 63 4.31 -4.82 -4.06
C LEU A 63 3.59 -4.31 -2.80
N ILE A 64 2.25 -4.23 -2.81
CA ILE A 64 1.45 -3.86 -1.63
C ILE A 64 1.71 -4.84 -0.49
N GLU A 65 1.60 -6.15 -0.76
CA GLU A 65 1.84 -7.20 0.24
C GLU A 65 3.26 -7.10 0.80
N LEU A 66 4.27 -6.94 -0.07
CA LEU A 66 5.66 -6.78 0.34
C LEU A 66 5.84 -5.59 1.29
N LEU A 67 5.24 -4.44 0.98
CA LEU A 67 5.37 -3.24 1.80
C LEU A 67 4.68 -3.41 3.16
N LEU A 68 3.51 -4.04 3.19
CA LEU A 68 2.76 -4.33 4.41
C LEU A 68 3.50 -5.33 5.31
N ASP A 69 4.14 -6.35 4.75
CA ASP A 69 5.00 -7.30 5.48
C ASP A 69 6.18 -6.60 6.18
N HIS A 70 6.62 -5.47 5.62
CA HIS A 70 7.68 -4.64 6.19
C HIS A 70 7.17 -3.55 7.14
N ASN A 71 5.89 -3.61 7.57
CA ASN A 71 5.25 -2.67 8.50
C ASN A 71 5.33 -1.21 8.04
N ILE A 72 5.17 -0.96 6.74
CA ILE A 72 5.02 0.40 6.21
C ILE A 72 3.80 1.09 6.86
N GLU A 73 3.87 2.41 7.01
CA GLU A 73 2.71 3.18 7.46
C GLU A 73 1.63 3.20 6.37
N THR A 74 0.44 2.71 6.73
CA THR A 74 -0.72 2.69 5.84
C THR A 74 -1.33 4.08 5.65
N GLY A 75 -1.22 4.98 6.63
CA GLY A 75 -1.68 6.36 6.53
C GLY A 75 -3.10 6.49 5.96
N ASP A 76 -3.22 7.24 4.87
CA ASP A 76 -4.42 7.45 4.06
C ASP A 76 -4.48 6.56 2.81
N ALA A 77 -3.58 5.58 2.65
CA ALA A 77 -3.51 4.72 1.46
C ALA A 77 -4.80 3.93 1.21
N ILE A 78 -5.57 3.61 2.25
CA ILE A 78 -6.90 2.99 2.10
C ILE A 78 -7.93 3.94 1.47
N LEU A 79 -7.90 5.22 1.83
CA LEU A 79 -8.75 6.23 1.19
C LEU A 79 -8.32 6.43 -0.25
N TYR A 80 -7.01 6.44 -0.51
CA TYR A 80 -6.46 6.49 -1.86
C TYR A 80 -6.92 5.29 -2.70
N ALA A 81 -6.85 4.07 -2.18
CA ALA A 81 -7.32 2.86 -2.86
C ALA A 81 -8.83 2.90 -3.18
N ILE A 82 -9.64 3.51 -2.31
CA ILE A 82 -11.07 3.75 -2.58
C ILE A 82 -11.27 4.75 -3.71
N VAL A 83 -10.50 5.85 -3.72
CA VAL A 83 -10.57 6.89 -4.76
C VAL A 83 -10.14 6.35 -6.11
N GLU A 84 -9.13 5.48 -6.14
CA GLU A 84 -8.66 4.77 -7.34
C GLU A 84 -9.55 3.57 -7.71
N GLU A 85 -10.63 3.30 -6.97
CA GLU A 85 -11.57 2.19 -7.21
C GLU A 85 -10.91 0.79 -7.19
N ASN A 86 -9.76 0.65 -6.53
CA ASN A 86 -9.00 -0.59 -6.47
C ASN A 86 -9.52 -1.50 -5.34
N VAL A 87 -10.51 -2.32 -5.67
CA VAL A 87 -11.18 -3.24 -4.73
C VAL A 87 -10.20 -4.19 -4.05
N GLU A 88 -9.23 -4.72 -4.79
CA GLU A 88 -8.28 -5.73 -4.27
C GLU A 88 -7.30 -5.10 -3.27
N ALA A 89 -6.78 -3.91 -3.59
CA ALA A 89 -5.96 -3.15 -2.64
C ALA A 89 -6.74 -2.78 -1.37
N VAL A 90 -8.01 -2.40 -1.49
CA VAL A 90 -8.86 -2.10 -0.32
C VAL A 90 -9.04 -3.32 0.57
N GLU A 91 -9.27 -4.51 0.01
CA GLU A 91 -9.42 -5.75 0.76
C GLU A 91 -8.15 -6.09 1.56
N ILE A 92 -6.99 -6.06 0.90
CA ILE A 92 -5.70 -6.37 1.51
C ILE A 92 -5.36 -5.37 2.61
N LEU A 93 -5.57 -4.07 2.37
CA LEU A 93 -5.32 -3.02 3.35
C LEU A 93 -6.25 -3.15 4.56
N LEU A 94 -7.53 -3.45 4.37
CA LEU A 94 -8.49 -3.70 5.46
C LEU A 94 -8.06 -4.89 6.31
N GLU A 95 -7.72 -6.01 5.68
CA GLU A 95 -7.28 -7.22 6.40
C GLU A 95 -6.02 -6.92 7.23
N HIS A 96 -5.06 -6.16 6.67
CA HIS A 96 -3.87 -5.76 7.41
C HIS A 96 -4.19 -4.83 8.59
N LEU A 97 -5.08 -3.84 8.41
CA LEU A 97 -5.50 -2.92 9.47
C LEU A 97 -6.21 -3.64 10.63
N GLU A 98 -7.03 -4.65 10.32
CA GLU A 98 -7.69 -5.50 11.31
C GLU A 98 -6.66 -6.33 12.10
N LYS A 99 -5.68 -6.92 11.39
CA LYS A 99 -4.58 -7.69 12.02
C LYS A 99 -3.76 -6.85 13.00
N ILE A 100 -3.45 -5.60 12.67
CA ILE A 100 -2.66 -4.71 13.54
C ILE A 100 -3.52 -4.01 14.63
N GLY A 101 -4.84 -4.25 14.65
CA GLY A 101 -5.75 -3.66 15.63
C GLY A 101 -5.96 -2.15 15.48
N LYS A 102 -5.56 -1.54 14.36
CA LYS A 102 -5.82 -0.13 14.03
C LYS A 102 -7.16 0.01 13.29
N PHE A 103 -8.21 -0.58 13.87
CA PHE A 103 -9.54 -0.55 13.30
C PHE A 103 -10.15 0.85 13.45
N ASN A 104 -10.40 1.53 12.33
CA ASN A 104 -11.15 2.79 12.31
C ASN A 104 -12.56 2.54 11.75
N PRO A 105 -13.62 2.62 12.58
CA PRO A 105 -14.99 2.31 12.15
C PRO A 105 -15.50 3.22 11.02
N GLU A 106 -15.04 4.47 10.95
CA GLU A 106 -15.45 5.38 9.86
C GLU A 106 -14.86 4.96 8.51
N VAL A 107 -13.57 4.60 8.50
CA VAL A 107 -12.87 4.16 7.30
C VAL A 107 -13.37 2.79 6.86
N SER A 108 -13.62 1.87 7.81
CA SER A 108 -14.22 0.57 7.50
C SER A 108 -15.61 0.72 6.90
N PHE A 109 -16.47 1.57 7.46
CA PHE A 109 -17.81 1.78 6.89
C PHE A 109 -17.73 2.36 5.47
N ALA A 110 -16.87 3.35 5.24
CA ALA A 110 -16.64 3.91 3.91
C ALA A 110 -16.09 2.85 2.93
N ALA A 111 -15.14 2.03 3.36
CA ALA A 111 -14.59 0.95 2.56
C ALA A 111 -15.62 -0.14 2.26
N PHE A 112 -16.49 -0.50 3.22
CA PHE A 112 -17.59 -1.44 3.02
C PHE A 112 -18.61 -0.90 2.00
N VAL A 113 -18.97 0.38 2.08
CA VAL A 113 -19.89 1.02 1.13
C VAL A 113 -19.24 1.11 -0.26
N ALA A 114 -17.96 1.51 -0.34
CA ALA A 114 -17.22 1.57 -1.59
C ALA A 114 -17.09 0.18 -2.24
N CYS A 115 -16.64 -0.83 -1.49
CA CYS A 115 -16.61 -2.22 -1.94
C CYS A 115 -18.01 -2.70 -2.33
N ALA A 116 -19.09 -2.35 -1.61
CA ALA A 116 -20.44 -2.74 -1.98
C ALA A 116 -20.92 -2.08 -3.28
N LEU A 117 -20.53 -0.83 -3.56
CA LEU A 117 -20.88 -0.13 -4.80
C LEU A 117 -20.03 -0.62 -6.00
N LEU A 118 -18.72 -0.78 -5.82
CA LEU A 118 -17.81 -1.35 -6.82
C LEU A 118 -18.14 -2.81 -7.12
N LYS A 119 -18.40 -3.60 -6.06
CA LYS A 119 -18.92 -4.96 -6.24
C LYS A 119 -20.36 -4.95 -6.74
N SER A 120 -21.21 -3.94 -6.55
CA SER A 120 -22.52 -3.87 -7.24
C SER A 120 -22.37 -3.71 -8.75
N CYS A 121 -21.35 -2.98 -9.20
CA CYS A 121 -20.94 -3.01 -10.61
C CYS A 121 -20.42 -4.40 -11.05
N ARG A 122 -19.91 -5.22 -10.12
CA ARG A 122 -19.46 -6.61 -10.37
C ARG A 122 -20.51 -7.71 -10.08
N TYR A 123 -21.56 -7.43 -9.29
CA TYR A 123 -22.62 -8.35 -8.87
C TYR A 123 -23.75 -8.42 -9.89
N LEU A 124 -23.66 -7.68 -11.01
CA LEU A 124 -24.30 -8.11 -12.25
C LEU A 124 -23.61 -9.35 -12.88
N LEU A 125 -22.50 -9.86 -12.32
CA LEU A 125 -21.74 -10.99 -12.86
C LEU A 125 -21.50 -12.17 -11.89
N CYS A 126 -21.90 -12.12 -10.62
CA CYS A 126 -21.82 -13.30 -9.75
C CYS A 126 -22.96 -13.30 -8.72
N SER A 127 -24.14 -13.78 -9.12
CA SER A 127 -25.04 -14.39 -8.14
C SER A 127 -24.34 -15.58 -7.48
N ASP A 128 -24.78 -15.90 -6.27
CA ASP A 128 -24.57 -17.18 -5.60
C ASP A 128 -23.24 -17.37 -4.85
N ALA A 129 -23.21 -16.91 -3.60
CA ALA A 129 -22.75 -17.74 -2.47
C ALA A 129 -22.94 -17.01 -1.12
N LEU A 130 -24.09 -17.22 -0.48
CA LEU A 130 -24.19 -17.22 0.99
C LEU A 130 -24.85 -18.55 1.36
N PRO A 131 -24.17 -19.48 2.06
CA PRO A 131 -24.82 -20.69 2.52
C PRO A 131 -25.67 -20.41 3.77
N SER A 132 -26.74 -21.20 3.84
CA SER A 132 -27.87 -21.22 4.79
C SER A 132 -27.51 -21.36 6.26
#